data_AF-A0A1H6MIK0-F1
#
_entry.id   AF-A0A1H6MIK0-F1
#
_cell.length_a   1.000
_cell.length_b   1.000
_cell.length_c   1.000
_cell.angle_alpha   90.00
_cell.angle_beta   90.00
_cell.angle_gamma   90.00
#
_symmetry.space_group_name_H-M   'P 1'
#
loop_
_entity.id
_entity.type
_entity.pdbx_description
1 polymer ?
#
loop_
_entity_poly.entity_id
_entity_poly.type
_entity_poly.pdbx_seq_one_letter_code
_entity_poly.pdbx_strand_id
1 'polypeptide(L)' 'MINFDKITEIFCLVDEFCQQFFPFLEKNSIGNKSKRPPMMSPSEIISIMILFHLSGFRCFKHFYIFYIQKHM' A
#
# COMPACT_ATOMS: atom_id res chain seq x y z
N MET A 1 -17.12 11.51 2.73
CA MET A 1 -17.54 10.19 2.20
C MET A 1 -16.35 9.59 1.49
N ILE A 2 -16.00 8.33 1.77
CA ILE A 2 -14.92 7.66 1.04
C ILE A 2 -15.34 7.59 -0.43
N ASN A 3 -14.54 8.18 -1.32
CA ASN A 3 -14.78 8.15 -2.76
C ASN A 3 -13.99 6.97 -3.35
N PHE A 4 -14.69 5.92 -3.76
CA PHE A 4 -14.08 4.72 -4.32
C PHE A 4 -13.27 5.01 -5.59
N ASP A 5 -13.74 5.92 -6.46
CA ASP A 5 -13.02 6.30 -7.67
C ASP A 5 -11.65 6.92 -7.33
N LYS A 6 -11.60 7.73 -6.26
CA LYS A 6 -10.34 8.33 -5.79
C LYS A 6 -9.40 7.30 -5.18
N ILE A 7 -9.93 6.29 -4.50
CA ILE A 7 -9.13 5.17 -4.01
C ILE A 7 -8.53 4.38 -5.17
N THR A 8 -9.35 4.05 -6.17
CA THR A 8 -8.90 3.33 -7.37
C THR A 8 -7.85 4.13 -8.12
N GLU A 9 -8.04 5.45 -8.28
CA GLU A 9 -7.05 6.34 -8.90
C GLU A 9 -5.71 6.32 -8.14
N ILE A 10 -5.73 6.43 -6.81
CA ILE A 10 -4.51 6.33 -5.97
C ILE A 10 -3.85 4.97 -6.16
N PHE A 11 -4.62 3.87 -6.11
CA PHE A 11 -4.07 2.52 -6.24
C PHE A 11 -3.44 2.30 -7.61
N CYS A 12 -4.09 2.71 -8.71
CA CYS A 12 -3.54 2.58 -10.06
C CYS A 12 -2.21 3.34 -10.21
N LEU A 13 -2.14 4.59 -9.72
CA LEU A 13 -0.91 5.38 -9.77
C LEU A 13 0.22 4.72 -8.95
N VAL A 14 -0.10 4.21 -7.77
CA VAL A 14 0.86 3.51 -6.91
C VAL A 14 1.31 2.20 -7.55
N ASP A 15 0.41 1.46 -8.18
CA ASP A 15 0.74 0.19 -8.82
C ASP A 15 1.66 0.37 -10.03
N GLU A 16 1.36 1.34 -10.91
CA GLU A 16 2.25 1.72 -12.01
C GLU A 16 3.64 2.14 -11.50
N PHE A 17 3.70 2.92 -10.43
CA PHE A 17 4.96 3.27 -9.78
C PHE A 17 5.70 2.02 -9.27
N CYS A 18 5.03 1.11 -8.57
CA CYS A 18 5.63 -0.11 -8.05
C CYS A 18 6.17 -1.00 -9.16
N GLN A 19 5.44 -1.15 -10.26
CA GLN A 19 5.86 -1.94 -11.42
C GLN A 19 7.18 -1.44 -12.02
N GLN A 20 7.44 -0.13 -11.99
CA GLN A 20 8.71 0.44 -12.45
C GLN A 20 9.80 0.43 -11.37
N PHE A 21 9.44 0.75 -10.12
CA PHE A 21 10.40 0.95 -9.04
C PHE A 21 10.93 -0.36 -8.45
N PHE A 22 10.08 -1.38 -8.23
CA PHE A 22 10.50 -2.61 -7.58
C PHE A 22 11.53 -3.42 -8.37
N PRO A 23 11.43 -3.58 -9.71
CA PRO A 23 12.48 -4.24 -10.48
C PRO A 23 13.84 -3.53 -10.37
N PHE A 24 13.82 -2.19 -10.38
CA PHE A 24 15.02 -1.40 -10.15
C PHE A 24 15.57 -1.60 -8.72
N LEU A 25 14.70 -1.58 -7.72
CA LEU A 25 15.08 -1.78 -6.32
C LEU A 25 15.68 -3.17 -6.10
N GLU A 26 15.03 -4.22 -6.60
CA GLU A 26 15.53 -5.60 -6.47
C GLU A 26 16.91 -5.78 -7.11
N LYS A 27 17.15 -5.18 -8.28
CA LYS A 27 18.44 -5.25 -8.97
C LYS A 27 19.57 -4.58 -8.19
N ASN A 28 19.28 -3.51 -7.47
CA ASN A 28 20.27 -2.71 -6.73
C ASN A 28 20.31 -3.03 -5.24
N SER A 29 19.44 -3.91 -4.74
CA SER A 29 19.39 -4.28 -3.33
C SER A 29 20.51 -5.25 -2.97
N ILE A 30 21.18 -4.99 -1.85
CA ILE A 30 22.21 -5.87 -1.30
C ILE A 30 21.56 -6.74 -0.21
N GLY A 31 21.88 -8.03 -0.20
CA GLY A 31 21.40 -8.99 0.80
C GLY A 31 20.51 -10.09 0.20
N ASN A 32 20.04 -10.98 1.07
CA ASN A 32 19.21 -12.11 0.67
C ASN A 32 17.72 -11.74 0.73
N LYS A 33 16.93 -12.27 -0.21
CA LYS A 33 15.47 -12.16 -0.14
C LYS A 33 14.95 -12.76 1.17
N SER A 34 13.93 -12.14 1.76
CA SER A 34 13.30 -12.64 2.98
C SER A 34 12.76 -14.05 2.77
N LYS A 35 13.02 -14.95 3.74
CA LYS A 35 12.42 -16.30 3.76
C LYS A 35 10.92 -16.27 4.09
N ARG A 36 10.42 -15.12 4.54
CA ARG A 36 9.00 -14.88 4.86
C ARG A 36 8.54 -13.72 3.97
N PRO A 37 8.04 -14.01 2.75
CA PRO A 37 7.51 -12.97 1.89
C PRO A 37 6.24 -12.36 2.52
N PRO A 38 6.00 -11.06 2.32
CA PRO A 38 4.74 -10.44 2.75
C PRO A 38 3.56 -11.03 1.97
N MET A 39 2.38 -11.05 2.61
CA MET A 39 1.14 -11.50 1.94
C MET A 39 0.53 -10.41 1.04
N MET A 40 0.67 -9.15 1.42
CA MET A 40 0.25 -8.02 0.58
C MET A 40 1.38 -7.60 -0.34
N SER A 41 0.99 -7.18 -1.54
CA SER A 41 1.86 -6.51 -2.48
C SER A 41 2.33 -5.16 -1.94
N PRO A 42 3.47 -4.65 -2.42
CA PRO A 42 3.91 -3.31 -2.05
C PRO A 42 2.92 -2.22 -2.44
N SER A 43 2.23 -2.37 -3.59
CA SER A 43 1.23 -1.43 -4.07
C SER A 43 0.07 -1.27 -3.07
N GLU A 44 -0.42 -2.39 -2.52
CA GLU A 44 -1.46 -2.39 -1.48
C GLU A 44 -0.97 -1.69 -0.21
N ILE A 45 0.24 -2.02 0.26
CA ILE A 45 0.80 -1.45 1.48
C ILE A 45 0.96 0.07 1.35
N ILE A 46 1.53 0.55 0.24
CA ILE A 46 1.72 1.98 -0.02
C ILE A 46 0.37 2.69 -0.12
N SER A 47 -0.59 2.10 -0.83
CA SER A 47 -1.94 2.66 -0.96
C SER A 47 -2.63 2.78 0.40
N ILE A 48 -2.57 1.75 1.24
CA ILE A 48 -3.12 1.77 2.61
C ILE A 48 -2.44 2.87 3.45
N MET A 49 -1.12 3.07 3.32
CA MET A 49 -0.40 4.14 4.03
C MET A 49 -0.85 5.53 3.57
N ILE A 50 -0.98 5.75 2.26
CA ILE A 50 -1.47 7.02 1.72
C ILE A 50 -2.88 7.30 2.24
N LEU A 51 -3.78 6.32 2.17
CA LEU A 51 -5.14 6.47 2.67
C LEU A 51 -5.18 6.72 4.18
N PHE A 52 -4.31 6.08 4.96
CA PHE A 52 -4.17 6.36 6.39
C PHE A 52 -3.79 7.83 6.62
N HIS A 53 -2.80 8.36 5.91
CA HIS A 53 -2.39 9.76 6.05
C HIS A 53 -3.47 10.75 5.61
N LEU A 54 -4.21 10.44 4.54
CA LEU A 54 -5.30 11.28 4.04
C LEU A 54 -6.56 11.23 4.93
N SER A 55 -6.79 10.11 5.61
CA SER A 55 -7.98 9.88 6.44
C SER A 55 -8.02 10.69 7.74
N GLY A 56 -6.87 11.18 8.21
CA GLY A 56 -6.77 11.90 9.49
C GLY A 56 -6.88 11.01 10.74
N PHE A 57 -6.91 9.67 10.60
CA PHE A 57 -6.86 8.78 11.76
C PHE A 57 -5.52 8.91 12.50
N ARG A 58 -5.58 8.97 13.84
CA ARG A 58 -4.37 9.00 14.68
C ARG A 58 -3.76 7.63 14.91
N CYS A 59 -4.57 6.57 14.83
CA CYS A 59 -4.15 5.20 15.13
C CYS A 59 -4.31 4.31 13.90
N PHE A 60 -3.18 3.85 13.37
CA PHE A 60 -3.15 2.96 12.20
C PHE A 60 -3.93 1.67 12.44
N LYS A 61 -3.80 1.06 13.64
CA LYS A 61 -4.52 -0.18 13.97
C LYS A 61 -6.04 0.00 13.90
N HIS A 62 -6.55 1.12 14.41
CA HIS A 62 -7.98 1.41 14.36
C HIS A 62 -8.45 1.60 12.91
N PHE A 63 -7.72 2.40 12.13
CA PHE A 63 -7.99 2.59 10.71
C PHE A 63 -8.00 1.26 9.94
N TYR A 64 -6.99 0.44 10.13
CA TYR A 64 -6.85 -0.82 9.41
C TYR A 64 -7.97 -1.81 9.74
N ILE A 65 -8.27 -2.04 11.03
CA ILE A 65 -9.25 -3.05 11.46
C ILE A 65 -10.69 -2.63 11.13
N PHE A 66 -11.03 -1.36 11.32
CA PHE A 66 -12.42 -0.90 11.21
C PHE A 66 -12.76 -0.31 9.84
N TYR A 67 -11.77 0.12 9.06
CA TYR A 67 -12.00 0.69 7.73
C TYR A 67 -11.46 -0.20 6.62
N ILE A 68 -10.14 -0.42 6.58
CA ILE A 68 -9.52 -1.21 5.49
C ILE A 68 -10.09 -2.63 5.47
N GLN A 69 -9.93 -3.40 6.55
CA GLN A 69 -10.35 -4.80 6.62
C GLN A 69 -11.87 -5.01 6.41
N LYS A 70 -12.68 -3.97 6.59
CA LYS A 70 -14.14 -4.05 6.46
C LYS A 70 -14.67 -3.60 5.10
N HIS A 71 -13.93 -2.76 4.39
CA HIS A 71 -14.43 -2.06 3.21
C HIS A 71 -13.52 -2.15 1.98
N MET A 72 -12.29 -2.68 2.13
CA MET A 72 -11.34 -3.02 1.07
C MET A 72 -11.04 -4.52 1.12
#